data_AF-A0A832Y502-F1
#
_entry.id   AF-A0A832Y502-F1
#
_cell.length_a   1.000
_cell.length_b   1.000
_cell.length_c   1.000
_cell.angle_alpha   90.00
_cell.angle_beta   90.00
_cell.angle_gamma   90.00
#
_symmetry.space_group_name_H-M   'P 1'
#
loop_
_entity.id
_entity.type
_entity.pdbx_description
1 polymer ?
#
loop_
_entity_poly.entity_id
_entity_poly.type
_entity_poly.pdbx_seq_one_letter_code
_entity_poly.pdbx_strand_id
1 'polypeptide(L)'
;MPEVIPIIVESNDLEGPFGAKEAGEGPLLPILPAVCNAVYDAIGVRTSELPITPDRMYRMIENRCRAEKVSDPLDLASPRLEHSALQDTLDARSNAHTERDIERRLDDEREPYHNGALFGLEPTIPPDEVDPRWAVTVLPSDEYLTTPRLAGSAWKHTERRHRGDA
;
A
#
# COMPACT_ATOMS: atom_id res chain seq x y z
N MET A 1 -0.93 22.61 -7.03
CA MET A 1 -0.18 21.43 -6.58
C MET A 1 0.47 21.77 -5.25
N PRO A 2 0.31 20.94 -4.20
CA PRO A 2 1.00 21.15 -2.92
C PRO A 2 2.51 20.87 -3.05
N GLU A 3 3.27 21.21 -2.02
CA GLU A 3 4.63 20.72 -1.85
C GLU A 3 4.62 19.20 -1.68
N VAL A 4 5.56 18.50 -2.34
CA VAL A 4 5.69 17.03 -2.27
C VAL A 4 7.12 16.70 -1.87
N ILE A 5 7.27 16.03 -0.72
CA ILE A 5 8.56 15.58 -0.18
C ILE A 5 8.61 14.05 -0.29
N PRO A 6 9.29 13.47 -1.30
CA PRO A 6 9.39 12.03 -1.43
C PRO A 6 10.39 11.43 -0.43
N ILE A 7 10.01 10.32 0.20
CA ILE A 7 10.90 9.50 1.04
C ILE A 7 11.05 8.14 0.36
N ILE A 8 12.28 7.80 -0.04
CA ILE A 8 12.59 6.51 -0.67
C ILE A 8 12.88 5.49 0.43
N VAL A 9 12.17 4.35 0.41
CA VAL A 9 12.34 3.25 1.36
C VAL A 9 12.79 2.01 0.59
N GLU A 10 13.96 1.47 0.95
CA GLU A 10 14.56 0.32 0.28
C GLU A 10 14.35 -0.94 1.11
N SER A 11 13.43 -1.82 0.68
CA SER A 11 13.10 -3.08 1.38
C SER A 11 13.73 -4.33 0.75
N ASN A 12 14.45 -4.19 -0.38
CA ASN A 12 15.16 -5.23 -1.13
C ASN A 12 14.35 -6.51 -1.40
N ASP A 13 13.63 -6.53 -2.52
CA ASP A 13 12.95 -7.73 -3.00
C ASP A 13 13.94 -8.77 -3.56
N LEU A 14 13.95 -10.00 -3.04
CA LEU A 14 14.86 -11.05 -3.52
C LEU A 14 14.58 -11.43 -4.98
N GLU A 15 13.32 -11.33 -5.42
CA GLU A 15 12.89 -11.66 -6.78
C GLU A 15 12.95 -10.45 -7.73
N GLY A 16 13.14 -9.25 -7.18
CA GLY A 16 13.21 -8.01 -7.94
C GLY A 16 14.59 -7.79 -8.55
N PRO A 17 14.69 -7.25 -9.78
CA PRO A 17 15.99 -6.92 -10.37
C PRO A 17 16.72 -5.89 -9.48
N PHE A 18 17.89 -6.27 -8.97
CA PHE A 18 18.67 -5.47 -8.03
C PHE A 18 17.92 -5.09 -6.73
N GLY A 19 16.94 -5.89 -6.28
CA GLY A 19 16.17 -5.58 -5.08
C GLY A 19 14.97 -4.66 -5.31
N ALA A 20 14.70 -4.26 -6.55
CA ALA A 20 13.69 -3.26 -6.87
C ALA A 20 12.25 -3.77 -6.72
N LYS A 21 11.36 -2.85 -6.34
CA LYS A 21 9.90 -3.02 -6.36
C LYS A 21 9.26 -1.94 -7.25
N GLU A 22 7.98 -2.14 -7.54
CA GLU A 22 7.15 -1.18 -8.28
C GLU A 22 6.97 0.14 -7.49
N ALA A 23 6.75 1.25 -8.22
CA ALA A 23 6.57 2.59 -7.64
C ALA A 23 5.69 3.53 -8.50
N GLY A 24 4.87 3.00 -9.41
CA GLY A 24 4.00 3.78 -10.30
C GLY A 24 2.60 4.02 -9.72
N GLU A 25 1.94 2.98 -9.24
CA GLU A 25 0.60 2.99 -8.64
C GLU A 25 0.67 3.12 -7.13
N GLY A 26 1.65 2.50 -6.48
CA GLY A 26 1.82 2.51 -5.03
C GLY A 26 1.73 3.92 -4.40
N PRO A 27 2.44 4.94 -4.93
CA PRO A 27 2.35 6.30 -4.40
C PRO A 27 1.02 7.03 -4.64
N LEU A 28 0.20 6.61 -5.62
CA LEU A 28 -1.09 7.24 -5.93
C LEU A 28 -2.16 6.87 -4.90
N LEU A 29 -2.19 5.59 -4.50
CA LEU A 29 -3.21 5.01 -3.62
C LEU A 29 -3.35 5.72 -2.25
N PRO A 30 -2.28 6.06 -1.52
CA PRO A 30 -2.41 6.65 -0.18
C PRO A 30 -2.86 8.12 -0.18
N ILE A 31 -2.81 8.83 -1.31
CA ILE A 31 -3.10 10.27 -1.37
C ILE A 31 -4.57 10.54 -1.01
N LEU A 32 -5.50 9.78 -1.60
CA LEU A 32 -6.93 9.94 -1.37
C LEU A 32 -7.33 9.78 0.11
N PRO A 33 -7.01 8.67 0.79
CA PRO A 33 -7.32 8.53 2.22
C PRO A 33 -6.55 9.53 3.09
N ALA A 34 -5.31 9.91 2.74
CA ALA A 34 -4.55 10.90 3.50
C ALA A 34 -5.24 12.27 3.50
N VAL A 35 -5.69 12.76 2.33
CA VAL A 35 -6.42 14.03 2.22
C VAL A 35 -7.76 13.97 2.96
N CYS A 36 -8.53 12.89 2.79
CA CYS A 36 -9.80 12.72 3.52
C CYS A 36 -9.60 12.69 5.05
N ASN A 37 -8.55 12.01 5.53
CA ASN A 37 -8.22 11.96 6.94
C ASN A 37 -7.74 13.34 7.45
N ALA A 38 -6.99 14.10 6.67
CA ALA A 38 -6.56 15.46 7.03
C ALA A 38 -7.75 16.43 7.15
N VAL A 39 -8.74 16.32 6.26
CA VAL A 39 -9.99 17.09 6.37
C VAL A 39 -10.75 16.72 7.65
N TYR A 40 -10.87 15.41 7.93
CA TYR A 40 -11.50 14.95 9.15
C TYR A 40 -10.75 15.43 10.39
N ASP A 41 -9.42 15.36 10.42
CA ASP A 41 -8.60 15.84 11.53
C ASP A 41 -8.75 17.36 11.75
N ALA A 42 -8.78 18.14 10.67
CA ALA A 42 -8.91 19.60 10.76
C ALA A 42 -10.27 20.04 11.33
N ILE A 43 -11.36 19.50 10.80
CA ILE A 43 -12.71 20.06 11.01
C ILE A 43 -13.77 19.02 11.42
N GLY A 44 -13.39 17.78 11.71
CA GLY A 44 -14.27 16.71 12.17
C GLY A 44 -15.36 16.26 11.20
N VAL A 45 -15.26 16.64 9.94
CA VAL A 45 -16.19 16.26 8.88
C VAL A 45 -15.64 15.04 8.14
N ARG A 46 -16.35 13.91 8.18
CA ARG A 46 -15.98 12.69 7.45
C ARG A 46 -16.71 12.66 6.11
N THR A 47 -15.97 12.74 5.00
CA THR A 47 -16.55 12.63 3.66
C THR A 47 -16.74 11.16 3.27
N SER A 48 -17.86 10.85 2.63
CA SER A 48 -18.16 9.53 2.07
C SER A 48 -18.19 9.53 0.53
N GLU A 49 -17.96 10.69 -0.07
CA GLU A 49 -18.04 10.89 -1.52
C GLU A 49 -16.91 11.81 -1.97
N LEU A 50 -16.38 11.52 -3.16
CA LEU A 50 -15.38 12.31 -3.85
C LEU A 50 -15.95 12.84 -5.18
N PRO A 51 -15.47 13.99 -5.68
CA PRO A 51 -14.46 14.87 -5.08
C PRO A 51 -15.00 15.70 -3.89
N ILE A 52 -14.09 16.14 -3.02
CA ILE A 52 -14.38 17.07 -1.91
C ILE A 52 -14.45 18.50 -2.47
N THR A 53 -15.58 18.86 -3.06
CA THR A 53 -15.78 20.22 -3.61
C THR A 53 -16.19 21.21 -2.51
N PRO A 54 -15.91 22.52 -2.70
CA PRO A 54 -16.26 23.54 -1.70
C PRO A 54 -17.74 23.57 -1.32
N ASP A 55 -18.66 23.38 -2.27
CA ASP A 55 -20.11 23.38 -2.03
C ASP A 55 -20.57 22.18 -1.19
N ARG A 56 -19.99 21.00 -1.43
CA ARG A 56 -20.24 19.80 -0.61
C ARG A 56 -19.70 20.00 0.79
N MET A 57 -18.47 20.51 0.91
CA MET A 57 -17.83 20.76 2.19
C MET A 57 -18.62 21.78 3.03
N TYR A 58 -19.05 22.89 2.41
CA TYR A 58 -19.88 23.89 3.06
C TYR A 58 -21.16 23.29 3.65
N ARG A 59 -21.91 22.49 2.87
CA ARG A 59 -23.12 21.82 3.35
C ARG A 59 -22.85 20.87 4.50
N MET A 60 -21.75 20.13 4.46
CA MET A 60 -21.37 19.20 5.52
C MET A 60 -21.02 19.93 6.82
N ILE A 61 -20.31 21.05 6.73
CA ILE A 61 -19.99 21.92 7.87
C ILE A 61 -21.26 22.52 8.46
N GLU A 62 -22.17 23.07 7.64
CA GLU A 62 -23.46 23.60 8.12
C GLU A 62 -24.30 22.54 8.83
N ASN A 63 -24.37 21.33 8.28
CA ASN A 63 -25.09 20.22 8.89
C ASN A 63 -24.50 19.85 10.26
N ARG A 64 -23.18 19.84 10.39
CA ARG A 64 -22.50 19.58 11.67
C ARG A 64 -22.78 20.69 12.69
N CYS A 65 -22.63 21.96 12.30
CA CYS A 65 -22.93 23.11 13.16
C CYS A 65 -24.36 23.04 13.70
N ARG A 66 -25.32 22.69 12.84
CA ARG A 66 -26.73 22.52 13.25
C ARG A 66 -26.92 21.37 14.23
N ALA A 67 -26.26 20.23 14.01
CA ALA A 67 -26.35 19.07 14.89
C ALA A 67 -25.75 19.35 16.29
N GLU A 68 -24.63 20.05 16.34
CA GLU A 68 -23.92 20.40 17.59
C GLU A 68 -24.39 21.72 18.22
N LYS A 69 -25.33 22.44 17.56
CA LYS A 69 -25.85 23.76 17.97
C LYS A 69 -24.75 24.83 18.11
N VAL A 70 -23.77 24.77 17.22
CA VAL A 70 -22.67 25.73 17.12
C VAL A 70 -23.07 26.82 16.11
N SER A 71 -22.85 28.09 16.47
CA SER A 71 -23.22 29.25 15.62
C SER A 71 -22.15 29.63 14.62
N ASP A 72 -20.87 29.53 14.98
CA ASP A 72 -19.73 29.82 14.11
C ASP A 72 -19.00 28.50 13.79
N PRO A 73 -18.85 28.12 12.51
CA PRO A 73 -18.06 26.95 12.11
C PRO A 73 -16.64 26.89 12.69
N LEU A 74 -16.04 28.04 13.02
CA LEU A 74 -14.70 28.10 13.63
C LEU A 74 -14.67 27.60 15.08
N ASP A 75 -15.83 27.52 15.75
CA ASP A 75 -15.96 26.98 17.10
C ASP A 75 -16.13 25.45 17.12
N LEU A 76 -16.18 24.79 15.96
CA LEU A 76 -16.24 23.33 15.88
C LEU A 76 -14.96 22.69 16.42
N ALA A 77 -15.11 21.77 17.36
CA ALA A 77 -13.97 21.01 17.87
C ALA A 77 -13.43 20.06 16.79
N SER A 78 -12.11 20.08 16.61
CA SER A 78 -11.38 19.05 15.86
C SER A 78 -11.48 17.71 16.60
N PRO A 79 -11.60 16.58 15.89
CA PRO A 79 -11.54 15.27 16.51
C PRO A 79 -10.24 15.09 17.29
N ARG A 80 -10.33 14.38 18.40
CA ARG A 80 -9.18 13.89 19.14
C ARG A 80 -9.28 12.38 19.22
N LEU A 81 -8.14 11.71 19.09
CA LEU A 81 -8.07 10.28 19.26
C LEU A 81 -8.25 9.97 20.75
N GLU A 82 -9.39 9.38 21.09
CA GLU A 82 -9.65 8.84 22.40
C GLU A 82 -9.59 7.32 22.32
N HIS A 83 -8.62 6.75 23.03
CA HIS A 83 -8.43 5.31 23.07
C HIS A 83 -9.47 4.66 23.99
N SER A 84 -10.11 3.61 23.49
CA SER A 84 -10.96 2.77 24.33
C SER A 84 -10.11 1.89 25.27
N ALA A 85 -10.76 1.26 26.25
CA ALA A 85 -10.12 0.26 27.11
C ALA A 85 -9.52 -0.94 26.33
N LEU A 86 -9.89 -1.14 25.05
CA LEU A 86 -9.30 -2.19 24.22
C LEU A 86 -7.94 -1.82 23.63
N GLN A 87 -7.52 -0.55 23.71
CA GLN A 87 -6.26 -0.09 23.12
C GLN A 87 -5.07 -0.92 23.62
N ASP A 88 -4.96 -1.11 24.93
CA ASP A 88 -3.87 -1.90 25.54
C ASP A 88 -3.85 -3.35 25.01
N THR A 89 -5.03 -3.93 24.78
CA THR A 89 -5.16 -5.28 24.21
C THR A 89 -4.71 -5.31 22.75
N LEU A 90 -5.06 -4.29 21.97
CA LEU A 90 -4.66 -4.18 20.56
C LEU A 90 -3.16 -3.95 20.44
N ASP A 91 -2.57 -3.11 21.30
CA ASP A 91 -1.13 -2.86 21.32
C ASP A 91 -0.34 -4.11 21.70
N ALA A 92 -0.77 -4.82 22.75
CA ALA A 92 -0.16 -6.09 23.13
C ALA A 92 -0.23 -7.13 21.98
N ARG A 93 -1.37 -7.21 21.28
CA ARG A 93 -1.53 -8.11 20.11
C ARG A 93 -0.66 -7.70 18.93
N SER A 94 -0.54 -6.40 18.67
CA SER A 94 0.32 -5.85 17.62
C SER A 94 1.78 -6.23 17.88
N ASN A 95 2.27 -6.00 19.09
CA ASN A 95 3.63 -6.36 19.48
C ASN A 95 3.90 -7.86 19.34
N ALA A 96 2.99 -8.69 19.87
CA ALA A 96 3.10 -10.14 19.71
C ALA A 96 3.03 -10.59 18.23
N HIS A 97 2.31 -9.87 17.37
CA HIS A 97 2.29 -10.14 15.95
C HIS A 97 3.61 -9.77 15.28
N THR A 98 4.21 -8.63 15.64
CA THR A 98 5.54 -8.22 15.16
C THR A 98 6.61 -9.25 15.51
N GLU A 99 6.61 -9.78 16.75
CA GLU A 99 7.51 -10.86 17.16
C GLU A 99 7.34 -12.09 16.27
N ARG A 100 6.10 -12.57 16.10
CA ARG A 100 5.79 -13.71 15.22
C ARG A 100 6.17 -13.45 13.75
N ASP A 101 6.03 -12.23 13.25
CA ASP A 101 6.41 -11.86 11.88
C ASP A 101 7.93 -11.93 11.69
N ILE A 102 8.69 -11.47 12.67
CA ILE A 102 10.15 -11.55 12.65
C ILE A 102 10.59 -13.00 12.73
N GLU A 103 10.04 -13.79 13.64
CA GLU A 103 10.34 -15.23 13.75
C GLU A 103 10.04 -15.96 12.44
N ARG A 104 8.86 -15.74 11.85
CA ARG A 104 8.47 -16.34 10.56
C ARG A 104 9.36 -15.95 9.38
N ARG A 105 10.03 -14.80 9.45
CA ARG A 105 10.95 -14.32 8.42
C ARG A 105 12.36 -14.93 8.59
N LEU A 106 12.71 -15.31 9.81
CA LEU A 106 14.03 -15.87 10.16
C LEU A 106 14.02 -17.41 10.25
N ASP A 107 12.85 -18.03 10.11
CA ASP A 107 12.68 -19.48 10.15
C ASP A 107 13.00 -20.11 8.79
N ASP A 108 14.22 -20.62 8.66
CA ASP A 108 14.71 -21.33 7.47
C ASP A 108 14.10 -22.74 7.30
N GLU A 109 13.49 -23.30 8.36
CA GLU A 109 12.87 -24.63 8.35
C GLU A 109 11.39 -24.58 7.92
N ARG A 110 10.88 -23.38 7.61
CA ARG A 110 9.48 -23.18 7.25
C ARG A 110 9.14 -23.83 5.91
N GLU A 111 8.08 -24.63 5.90
CA GLU A 111 7.55 -25.17 4.65
C GLU A 111 7.20 -24.03 3.66
N PRO A 112 7.62 -24.16 2.39
CA PRO A 112 7.33 -23.14 1.40
C PRO A 112 5.81 -22.99 1.24
N TYR A 113 5.37 -21.75 1.05
CA TYR A 113 3.97 -21.45 0.78
C TYR A 113 3.82 -21.02 -0.68
N HIS A 114 3.04 -21.79 -1.42
CA HIS A 114 2.62 -21.48 -2.77
C HIS A 114 1.15 -21.03 -2.75
N ASN A 115 0.81 -20.06 -3.59
CA ASN A 115 -0.55 -19.49 -3.68
C ASN A 115 -1.63 -20.49 -4.17
N GLY A 116 -1.30 -21.78 -4.32
CA GLY A 116 -2.21 -22.85 -4.73
C GLY A 116 -3.37 -23.08 -3.77
N ALA A 117 -3.21 -22.79 -2.48
CA ALA A 117 -4.27 -22.96 -1.48
C ALA A 117 -5.55 -22.15 -1.80
N LEU A 118 -5.40 -20.97 -2.41
CA LEU A 118 -6.55 -20.16 -2.85
C LEU A 118 -7.40 -20.86 -3.92
N PHE A 119 -6.82 -21.85 -4.60
CA PHE A 119 -7.43 -22.63 -5.67
C PHE A 119 -7.74 -24.07 -5.23
N GLY A 120 -7.66 -24.36 -3.93
CA GLY A 120 -7.92 -25.69 -3.36
C GLY A 120 -6.79 -26.70 -3.56
N LEU A 121 -5.58 -26.25 -3.89
CA LEU A 121 -4.38 -27.10 -4.00
C LEU A 121 -3.61 -27.12 -2.67
N GLU A 122 -2.74 -28.12 -2.50
CA GLU A 122 -1.87 -28.22 -1.34
C GLU A 122 -0.88 -27.03 -1.31
N PRO A 123 -0.85 -26.19 -0.26
CA PRO A 123 -0.02 -24.98 -0.21
C PRO A 123 1.48 -25.22 -0.26
N THR A 124 1.94 -26.42 0.07
CA THR A 124 3.37 -26.76 0.13
C THR A 124 3.93 -27.28 -1.20
N ILE A 125 3.06 -27.42 -2.22
CA ILE A 125 3.44 -27.90 -3.54
C ILE A 125 3.16 -26.79 -4.57
N PRO A 126 4.11 -26.47 -5.47
CA PRO A 126 3.87 -25.54 -6.56
C PRO A 126 2.66 -25.96 -7.42
N PRO A 127 1.73 -25.04 -7.77
CA PRO A 127 0.54 -25.38 -8.56
C PRO A 127 0.82 -26.04 -9.90
N ASP A 128 1.94 -25.70 -10.55
CA ASP A 128 2.41 -26.27 -11.82
C ASP A 128 2.89 -27.73 -11.70
N GLU A 129 3.25 -28.17 -10.49
CA GLU A 129 3.53 -29.59 -10.22
C GLU A 129 2.25 -30.41 -9.99
N VAL A 130 1.15 -29.75 -9.59
CA VAL A 130 -0.13 -30.41 -9.29
C VAL A 130 -1.08 -30.43 -10.49
N ASP A 131 -1.09 -29.38 -11.30
CA ASP A 131 -2.01 -29.21 -12.42
C ASP A 131 -1.30 -28.66 -13.65
N PRO A 132 -1.24 -29.41 -14.77
CA PRO A 132 -0.50 -29.02 -15.98
C PRO A 132 -1.10 -27.79 -16.70
N ARG A 133 -2.25 -27.29 -16.27
CA ARG A 133 -2.81 -26.02 -16.74
C ARG A 133 -2.08 -24.80 -16.17
N TRP A 134 -1.37 -24.98 -15.07
CA TRP A 134 -0.52 -23.96 -14.47
C TRP A 134 0.85 -23.99 -15.16
N ALA A 135 1.37 -22.79 -15.43
CA ALA A 135 2.69 -22.63 -16.04
C ALA A 135 3.49 -21.63 -15.22
N VAL A 136 4.73 -21.99 -14.90
CA VAL A 136 5.71 -21.11 -14.28
C VAL A 136 6.71 -20.67 -15.35
N THR A 137 6.86 -19.35 -15.50
CA THR A 137 7.87 -18.75 -16.38
C THR A 137 8.70 -17.79 -15.55
N VAL A 138 9.83 -18.27 -15.02
CA VAL A 138 10.76 -17.44 -14.23
C VAL A 138 11.65 -16.58 -15.13
N LEU A 139 12.06 -17.12 -16.27
CA LEU A 139 12.85 -16.41 -17.28
C LEU A 139 12.04 -16.28 -18.57
N PRO A 140 12.10 -15.12 -19.26
CA PRO A 140 11.46 -14.99 -20.55
C PRO A 140 12.07 -15.98 -21.55
N SER A 141 11.23 -16.56 -22.42
CA SER A 141 11.72 -17.47 -23.45
C SER A 141 12.70 -16.77 -24.40
N ASP A 142 13.60 -17.52 -25.04
CA ASP A 142 14.50 -16.97 -26.07
C ASP A 142 13.72 -16.23 -27.16
N GLU A 143 12.56 -16.78 -27.56
CA GLU A 143 11.64 -16.11 -28.48
C GLU A 143 11.18 -14.75 -27.97
N TYR A 144 10.76 -14.66 -26.69
CA TYR A 144 10.38 -13.39 -26.07
C TYR A 144 11.55 -12.41 -25.98
N LEU A 145 12.77 -12.89 -25.68
CA LEU A 145 13.96 -12.05 -25.59
C LEU A 145 14.37 -11.48 -26.96
N THR A 146 14.16 -12.23 -28.05
CA THR A 146 14.41 -11.73 -29.40
C THR A 146 13.43 -10.61 -29.78
N THR A 147 12.14 -10.82 -29.50
CA THR A 147 11.06 -9.87 -29.86
C THR A 147 10.20 -9.50 -28.65
N PRO A 148 10.72 -8.69 -27.70
CA PRO A 148 9.98 -8.39 -26.49
C PRO A 148 8.81 -7.46 -26.78
N ARG A 149 7.74 -7.63 -26.01
CA ARG A 149 6.60 -6.69 -26.00
C ARG A 149 7.02 -5.37 -25.34
N LEU A 150 6.16 -4.35 -25.40
CA LEU A 150 6.44 -2.99 -24.90
C LEU A 150 7.03 -2.95 -23.47
N ALA A 151 6.53 -3.79 -22.55
CA ALA A 151 7.07 -3.87 -21.20
C ALA A 151 8.49 -4.48 -21.18
N GLY A 152 8.74 -5.56 -21.94
CA GLY A 152 10.03 -6.22 -22.03
C GLY A 152 11.09 -5.43 -22.81
N SER A 153 10.69 -4.53 -23.72
CA SER A 153 11.64 -3.66 -24.42
C SER A 153 12.26 -2.62 -23.49
N ALA A 154 11.59 -2.27 -22.38
CA ALA A 154 12.17 -1.44 -21.33
C ALA A 154 13.37 -2.10 -20.64
N TRP A 155 13.43 -3.44 -20.60
CA TRP A 155 14.54 -4.21 -20.01
C TRP A 155 15.78 -4.23 -20.92
N LYS A 156 15.62 -3.94 -22.22
CA LYS A 156 16.73 -3.73 -23.16
C LYS A 156 17.33 -2.33 -23.06
N HIS A 157 16.72 -1.43 -22.28
CA HIS A 157 17.23 -0.08 -22.11
C HIS A 157 18.52 -0.13 -21.28
N THR A 158 19.66 0.06 -21.94
CA THR A 158 20.93 0.30 -21.24
C THR A 158 20.92 1.73 -20.72
N GLU A 159 20.57 1.90 -19.46
CA GLU A 159 20.62 3.20 -18.82
C GLU A 159 22.08 3.65 -18.68
N ARG A 160 22.47 4.70 -19.40
CA ARG A 160 23.79 5.34 -19.27
C ARG A 160 23.63 6.64 -18.51
N ARG A 161 23.97 6.63 -17.21
CA ARG A 161 24.00 7.84 -16.38
C ARG A 161 25.45 8.36 -16.26
N HIS A 162 25.66 9.64 -16.51
CA HIS A 162 26.87 10.34 -16.07
C HIS A 162 26.73 10.61 -14.57
N ARG A 163 27.36 9.78 -13.72
CA ARG A 163 27.60 10.16 -12.33
C ARG A 163 28.72 11.21 -12.35
N GLY A 164 28.39 12.47 -12.11
CA GLY A 164 29.40 13.43 -11.66
C GLY A 164 29.98 12.95 -10.33
N ASP A 165 31.28 13.14 -10.15
CA ASP A 165 32.06 12.59 -9.04
C ASP A 165 31.42 12.88 -7.66
N ALA A 166 31.41 11.83 -6.84
CA ALA A 166 31.07 11.85 -5.41
C ALA A 166 32.21 12.43 -4.57
#